data_AF-A0A534GI09-F1
#
_entry.id   AF-A0A534GI09-F1
#
_cell.length_a   1.000
_cell.length_b   1.000
_cell.length_c   1.000
_cell.angle_alpha   90.00
_cell.angle_beta   90.00
_cell.angle_gamma   90.00
#
_symmetry.space_group_name_H-M   'P 1'
#
loop_
_entity.id
_entity.type
_entity.pdbx_description
1 polymer ?
#
loop_
_entity_poly.entity_id
_entity_poly.type
_entity_poly.pdbx_seq_one_letter_code
_entity_poly.pdbx_strand_id
1 'polypeptide(L)'
;MLRSPLRCGVQCGLTPISDSTVVKTIQMTIDERLLKLVDKLSRARKTSRSAFIRDALEAEIRRQRVRGDEIRHVEGYTRKPVAPGEFDVWLSEQDWGAS
;
A
#
# COMPACT_ATOMS: atom_id res chain seq x y z
N MET A 1 15.90 32.25 17.30
CA MET A 1 16.07 31.04 16.45
C MET A 1 14.98 30.04 16.81
N LEU A 2 13.86 30.09 16.11
CA LEU A 2 12.71 29.22 16.37
C LEU A 2 13.01 27.82 15.80
N ARG A 3 13.37 26.88 16.68
CA ARG A 3 13.40 25.46 16.35
C ARG A 3 11.96 24.97 16.23
N SER A 4 11.43 24.96 15.01
CA SER A 4 10.20 24.22 14.72
C SER A 4 10.45 22.74 15.01
N PRO A 5 9.62 22.07 15.82
CA PRO A 5 9.71 20.63 15.96
C PRO A 5 9.32 20.04 14.61
N LEU A 6 10.29 19.41 13.94
CA LEU A 6 10.00 18.52 12.83
C LEU A 6 9.04 17.47 13.36
N ARG A 7 7.73 17.65 13.10
CA ARG A 7 6.75 16.58 13.26
C ARG A 7 7.18 15.49 12.30
N CYS A 8 7.94 14.54 12.82
CA CYS A 8 8.12 13.24 12.21
C CYS A 8 6.73 12.60 12.22
N GLY A 9 5.93 12.88 11.18
CA GLY A 9 4.60 12.34 10.96
C GLY A 9 4.65 10.86 10.58
N VAL A 10 5.54 10.10 11.22
CA VAL A 10 5.66 8.67 11.03
C VAL A 10 4.57 8.06 11.90
N GLN A 11 3.36 7.95 11.34
CA GLN A 11 2.41 6.94 11.77
C GLN A 11 2.99 5.57 11.38
N CYS A 12 4.05 5.16 12.07
CA CYS A 12 4.44 3.77 12.18
C CYS A 12 3.43 3.13 13.12
N GLY A 13 2.58 2.26 12.57
CA GLY A 13 1.80 1.33 13.36
C GLY A 13 0.32 1.68 13.49
N LEU A 14 -0.47 0.85 12.78
CA LEU A 14 -1.76 0.32 13.20
C LEU A 14 -2.81 1.37 13.62
N THR A 15 -3.50 1.93 12.64
CA THR A 15 -4.90 2.31 12.89
C THR A 15 -5.62 1.05 13.38
N PRO A 16 -6.24 1.07 14.58
CA PRO A 16 -6.97 -0.07 15.08
C PRO A 16 -8.08 -0.35 14.08
N ILE A 17 -8.10 -1.56 13.55
CA ILE A 17 -9.21 -2.05 12.74
C ILE A 17 -10.37 -2.15 13.73
N SER A 18 -11.18 -1.10 13.82
CA SER A 18 -12.52 -1.22 14.39
C SER A 18 -13.34 -2.06 13.41
N ASP A 19 -13.09 -3.37 13.40
CA ASP A 19 -13.78 -4.30 12.54
C ASP A 19 -15.14 -4.58 13.16
N SER A 20 -16.10 -3.69 12.87
CA SER A 20 -17.46 -4.16 12.74
C SER A 20 -17.56 -4.73 11.35
N THR A 21 -17.60 -6.06 11.26
CA THR A 21 -17.73 -6.88 10.04
C THR A 21 -19.12 -6.72 9.38
N VAL A 22 -19.67 -5.51 9.39
CA VAL A 22 -20.98 -5.19 8.84
C VAL A 22 -20.82 -4.82 7.37
N VAL A 23 -21.21 -5.73 6.49
CA VAL A 23 -21.29 -5.45 5.06
C VAL A 23 -22.47 -4.52 4.80
N LYS A 24 -22.21 -3.38 4.17
CA LYS A 24 -23.26 -2.45 3.72
C LYS A 24 -23.52 -2.63 2.23
N THR A 25 -24.78 -2.65 1.84
CA THR A 25 -25.19 -2.66 0.43
C THR A 25 -25.17 -1.25 -0.11
N ILE A 26 -24.47 -1.05 -1.24
CA ILE A 26 -24.41 0.22 -1.97
C ILE A 26 -24.92 0.01 -3.40
N GLN A 27 -25.50 1.05 -3.99
CA GLN A 27 -25.73 1.11 -5.43
C GLN A 27 -24.57 1.87 -6.07
N MET A 28 -24.06 1.37 -7.20
CA MET A 28 -22.98 2.00 -7.95
C MET A 28 -23.27 1.92 -9.45
N THR A 29 -22.77 2.91 -10.20
CA THR A 29 -22.84 2.91 -11.66
C THR A 29 -21.49 2.46 -12.23
N ILE A 30 -21.51 1.48 -13.14
CA ILE A 30 -20.34 0.93 -13.82
C ILE A 30 -20.67 0.82 -15.30
N ASP A 31 -19.70 1.18 -16.15
CA ASP A 31 -19.80 1.00 -17.60
C ASP A 31 -19.98 -0.48 -18.00
N GLU A 32 -20.79 -0.73 -19.02
CA GLU A 32 -21.16 -2.06 -19.48
C GLU A 32 -19.95 -2.91 -19.88
N ARG A 33 -18.93 -2.32 -20.50
CA ARG A 33 -17.71 -3.05 -20.88
C ARG A 33 -16.96 -3.53 -19.64
N LEU A 34 -16.86 -2.66 -18.62
CA LEU A 34 -16.21 -3.01 -17.36
C LEU A 34 -17.01 -4.09 -16.61
N LEU A 35 -18.34 -4.00 -16.59
CA LEU A 35 -19.19 -5.02 -15.98
C LEU A 35 -18.97 -6.41 -16.61
N LYS A 36 -18.87 -6.49 -17.94
CA LYS A 36 -18.56 -7.76 -18.64
C LYS A 36 -17.21 -8.34 -18.23
N LEU A 37 -16.19 -7.50 -18.01
CA LEU A 37 -14.88 -7.95 -17.55
C LEU A 37 -14.95 -8.45 -16.10
N VAL A 38 -15.64 -7.73 -15.22
CA VAL A 38 -15.88 -8.16 -13.83
C VAL A 38 -16.58 -9.52 -13.80
N ASP A 39 -17.59 -9.72 -14.64
CA ASP A 39 -18.31 -10.99 -14.74
C ASP A 39 -17.42 -12.15 -15.14
N LYS A 40 -16.61 -11.93 -16.19
CA LYS A 40 -15.67 -12.93 -16.69
C LYS A 40 -14.67 -13.32 -15.60
N LEU A 41 -14.10 -12.34 -14.90
CA LEU A 41 -13.10 -12.56 -13.87
C LEU A 41 -13.71 -13.18 -12.60
N SER A 42 -14.90 -12.76 -12.20
CA SER A 42 -15.61 -13.32 -11.05
C SER A 42 -15.90 -14.81 -11.27
N ARG A 43 -16.37 -15.18 -12.48
CA ARG A 43 -16.58 -16.59 -12.85
C ARG A 43 -15.28 -17.39 -12.87
N ALA A 44 -14.22 -16.85 -13.49
CA ALA A 44 -12.92 -17.52 -13.56
C ALA A 44 -12.32 -17.77 -12.16
N ARG A 45 -12.54 -16.83 -11.22
CA ARG A 45 -12.08 -16.92 -9.83
C ARG A 45 -13.08 -17.58 -8.88
N LYS A 46 -14.23 -18.07 -9.38
CA LYS A 46 -15.32 -18.68 -8.60
C LYS A 46 -15.77 -17.81 -7.41
N THR A 47 -15.89 -16.51 -7.64
CA THR A 47 -16.30 -15.51 -6.63
C THR A 47 -17.52 -14.73 -7.11
N SER A 48 -18.20 -14.03 -6.19
CA SER A 48 -19.28 -13.12 -6.55
C SER A 48 -18.73 -11.79 -7.08
N ARG A 49 -19.55 -11.04 -7.83
CA ARG A 49 -19.19 -9.68 -8.29
C ARG A 49 -18.82 -8.77 -7.12
N SER A 50 -19.59 -8.81 -6.03
CA SER A 50 -19.37 -7.96 -4.87
C SER A 50 -18.08 -8.31 -4.11
N ALA A 51 -17.76 -9.60 -4.00
CA ALA A 51 -16.49 -10.03 -3.43
C ALA A 51 -15.31 -9.63 -4.31
N PHE A 52 -15.39 -9.87 -5.63
CA PHE A 52 -14.35 -9.44 -6.56
C PHE A 52 -14.11 -7.93 -6.53
N ILE A 53 -15.18 -7.13 -6.55
CA ILE A 53 -15.09 -5.67 -6.51
C ILE A 53 -14.50 -5.21 -5.17
N ARG A 54 -14.89 -5.82 -4.05
CA ARG A 54 -14.31 -5.51 -2.74
C ARG A 54 -12.81 -5.75 -2.73
N ASP A 55 -12.37 -6.94 -3.15
CA ASP A 55 -10.95 -7.30 -3.20
C ASP A 55 -10.16 -6.35 -4.11
N ALA A 56 -10.72 -5.97 -5.26
CA ALA A 56 -10.10 -5.04 -6.18
C ALA A 56 -9.95 -3.63 -5.59
N LEU A 57 -10.95 -3.14 -4.88
CA LEU A 57 -10.94 -1.84 -4.20
C LEU A 57 -9.94 -1.84 -3.03
N GLU A 58 -9.95 -2.86 -2.18
CA GLU A 58 -8.99 -3.02 -1.09
C GLU A 58 -7.55 -3.06 -1.61
N ALA A 59 -7.32 -3.80 -2.70
CA ALA A 59 -6.02 -3.86 -3.34
C ALA A 59 -5.59 -2.51 -3.92
N GLU A 60 -6.50 -1.71 -4.49
CA GLU A 60 -6.18 -0.37 -4.99
C GLU A 60 -5.85 0.60 -3.87
N ILE A 61 -6.63 0.60 -2.78
CA ILE A 61 -6.35 1.42 -1.60
C ILE A 61 -4.96 1.08 -1.04
N ARG A 62 -4.63 -0.23 -0.96
CA ARG A 62 -3.30 -0.67 -0.55
C ARG A 62 -2.20 -0.18 -1.50
N ARG A 63 -2.41 -0.29 -2.81
CA ARG A 63 -1.45 0.18 -3.82
C ARG A 63 -1.19 1.67 -3.69
N GLN A 64 -2.22 2.49 -3.47
CA GLN A 64 -2.05 3.94 -3.29
C GLN A 64 -1.24 4.27 -2.03
N ARG A 65 -1.50 3.56 -0.92
CA ARG A 65 -0.71 3.73 0.30
C ARG A 65 0.77 3.40 0.06
N VAL A 66 1.06 2.24 -0.53
CA VAL A 66 2.43 1.80 -0.83
C VAL A 66 3.13 2.82 -1.73
N ARG A 67 2.46 3.29 -2.79
CA ARG A 67 2.99 4.32 -3.69
C ARG A 67 3.34 5.61 -2.94
N GLY A 68 2.49 6.03 -2.00
CA GLY A 68 2.76 7.20 -1.16
C GLY A 68 4.00 7.03 -0.28
N ASP A 69 4.17 5.83 0.30
CA ASP A 69 5.35 5.49 1.11
C ASP A 69 6.62 5.42 0.25
N GLU A 70 6.55 4.85 -0.96
CA GLU A 70 7.66 4.82 -1.93
C GLU A 70 8.12 6.23 -2.31
N ILE A 71 7.19 7.13 -2.64
CA ILE A 71 7.50 8.53 -2.95
C ILE A 71 8.23 9.18 -1.77
N ARG A 72 7.71 8.99 -0.55
CA ARG A 72 8.33 9.53 0.66
C ARG A 72 9.73 8.98 0.89
N HIS A 73 9.96 7.68 0.63
CA HIS A 73 11.29 7.09 0.73
C HIS A 73 12.25 7.73 -0.27
N VAL A 74 11.85 7.86 -1.55
CA VAL A 74 12.68 8.51 -2.59
C VAL A 74 13.02 9.94 -2.21
N GLU A 75 12.04 10.72 -1.76
CA GLU A 75 12.26 12.10 -1.28
C GLU A 75 13.21 12.14 -0.08
N GLY A 76 13.06 11.20 0.86
CA GLY A 76 13.92 11.07 2.03
C GLY A 76 15.38 10.84 1.66
N TYR A 77 15.66 9.84 0.82
CA TYR A 77 17.01 9.53 0.36
C TYR A 77 17.59 10.60 -0.55
N THR A 78 16.76 11.29 -1.35
CA THR A 78 17.21 12.43 -2.15
C THR A 78 17.64 13.60 -1.26
N ARG A 79 16.87 13.89 -0.21
CA ARG A 79 17.16 14.99 0.72
C ARG A 79 18.35 14.69 1.64
N LYS A 80 18.55 13.43 1.99
CA LYS A 80 19.65 12.96 2.86
C LYS A 80 20.34 11.78 2.16
N PRO A 81 21.22 12.06 1.19
CA PRO A 81 21.94 11.00 0.52
C PRO A 81 22.85 10.28 1.52
N VAL A 82 23.05 8.99 1.24
CA VAL A 82 23.92 8.11 2.03
C VAL A 82 25.35 8.66 1.99
N ALA A 83 25.96 8.79 3.16
CA ALA A 83 27.36 9.19 3.27
C ALA A 83 28.28 8.01 2.90
N PRO A 84 29.46 8.27 2.33
CA PRO A 84 30.46 7.22 2.15
C PRO A 84 30.77 6.53 3.48
N GLY A 85 30.70 5.20 3.50
CA GLY A 85 30.99 4.37 4.66
C GLY A 85 29.88 4.25 5.71
N GLU A 86 28.71 4.86 5.49
CA GLU A 86 27.60 4.88 6.47
C GLU A 86 27.09 3.48 6.82
N PHE A 87 27.16 2.53 5.88
CA PHE A 87 26.64 1.17 6.05
C PHE A 87 27.72 0.08 6.04
N ASP A 88 29.00 0.44 6.05
CA ASP A 88 30.09 -0.53 5.89
C ASP A 88 30.11 -1.61 6.98
N VAL A 89 29.70 -1.25 8.20
CA VAL A 89 29.63 -2.17 9.35
C VAL A 89 28.64 -3.33 9.09
N TRP A 90 27.58 -3.09 8.30
CA TRP A 90 26.54 -4.08 8.01
C TRP A 90 26.88 -5.00 6.83
N LEU A 91 27.94 -4.71 6.07
CA LEU A 91 28.31 -5.51 4.89
C LEU A 91 28.67 -6.95 5.27
N SER A 92 29.32 -7.13 6.43
CA SER A 92 29.71 -8.47 6.91
C SER A 92 28.54 -9.32 7.41
N GLU A 93 27.37 -8.70 7.62
CA GLU A 93 26.15 -9.36 8.12
C GLU A 93 25.14 -9.70 7.00
N GLN A 94 25.36 -9.26 5.76
CA GLN A 94 24.44 -9.51 4.65
C GLN A 94 24.57 -10.96 4.13
N ASP A 95 23.63 -11.82 4.54
CA ASP A 95 23.40 -13.14 3.94
C ASP A 95 22.00 -13.20 3.30
N TRP A 96 21.94 -13.04 1.97
CA TRP A 96 20.69 -13.13 1.20
C TRP A 96 20.39 -14.55 0.70
N GLY A 97 21.20 -15.54 1.05
CA GLY A 97 21.18 -16.88 0.46
C GLY A 97 21.72 -16.91 -0.99
N ALA A 98 22.08 -18.11 -1.46
CA ALA A 98 22.42 -18.30 -2.87
C ALA A 98 21.16 -18.21 -3.75
N SER A 99 21.26 -17.47 -4.87
CA SER A 99 20.19 -17.29 -5.86
C SER A 99 19.77 -18.58 -6.56
#